data_AF-A0A6V8DRZ6-F1
#
_entry.id   AF-A0A6V8DRZ6-F1
#
_cell.length_a   1.000
_cell.length_b   1.000
_cell.length_c   1.000
_cell.angle_alpha   90.00
_cell.angle_beta   90.00
_cell.angle_gamma   90.00
#
_symmetry.space_group_name_H-M   'P 1'
#
loop_
_entity.id
_entity.type
_entity.pdbx_description
1 polymer ?
#
loop_
_entity_poly.entity_id
_entity_poly.type
_entity_poly.pdbx_seq_one_letter_code
_entity_poly.pdbx_strand_id
1 'polypeptide(L)'
;DAELAADNLKNALREKVSSREWKLLIDSDEFLFMLGRQDRIADYAQNVAEQLSFRPLYDNDEARQMVMEMAEAVQKTVAVYEDTVLHLRDLTLSGYTKTGREELLKYVQEVNLAEHEADLVESNAAGFVFRTGGDDALAAVHMYRVLQRLDDVANACEEAANAFLPIVFN
;
A
#
# COMPACT_ATOMS: atom_id res chain seq x y z
N ASP A 1 9.38 14.69 -1.52
CA ASP A 1 9.79 14.55 -2.93
C ASP A 1 9.03 13.45 -3.68
N ALA A 2 8.96 12.21 -3.18
CA ALA A 2 8.28 11.11 -3.88
C ALA A 2 6.74 11.22 -3.90
N GLU A 3 6.09 11.51 -2.78
CA GLU A 3 4.63 11.75 -2.72
C GLU A 3 4.23 12.89 -3.66
N LEU A 4 4.88 14.06 -3.55
CA LEU A 4 4.62 15.18 -4.48
C LEU A 4 4.74 14.79 -5.95
N ALA A 5 5.66 13.88 -6.31
CA ALA A 5 5.76 13.38 -7.67
C ALA A 5 4.56 12.49 -8.06
N ALA A 6 4.13 11.60 -7.17
CA ALA A 6 2.92 10.78 -7.35
C ALA A 6 1.66 11.65 -7.47
N ASP A 7 1.58 12.68 -6.64
CA ASP A 7 0.47 13.63 -6.55
C ASP A 7 0.34 14.46 -7.85
N ASN A 8 1.47 14.94 -8.36
CA ASN A 8 1.56 15.59 -9.67
C ASN A 8 1.16 14.66 -10.83
N LEU A 9 1.60 13.39 -10.79
CA LEU A 9 1.23 12.40 -11.81
C LEU A 9 -0.28 12.12 -11.79
N LYS A 10 -0.86 11.91 -10.61
CA LYS A 10 -2.31 11.74 -10.41
C LYS A 10 -3.08 12.91 -11.02
N ASN A 11 -2.67 14.14 -10.73
CA ASN A 11 -3.35 15.34 -11.22
C ASN A 11 -3.24 15.47 -12.75
N ALA A 12 -2.07 15.17 -13.33
CA ALA A 12 -1.89 15.14 -14.78
C ALA A 12 -2.79 14.09 -15.45
N LEU A 13 -2.94 12.90 -14.86
CA LEU A 13 -3.82 11.86 -15.37
C LEU A 13 -5.31 12.26 -15.28
N ARG A 14 -5.73 12.87 -14.17
CA ARG A 14 -7.09 13.42 -13.99
C ARG A 14 -7.46 14.47 -15.04
N GLU A 15 -6.52 15.36 -15.37
CA GLU A 15 -6.71 16.38 -16.39
C GLU A 15 -6.90 15.75 -17.78
N LYS A 16 -6.14 14.71 -18.11
CA LYS A 16 -6.24 13.98 -19.38
C LYS A 16 -7.57 13.26 -19.57
N VAL A 17 -8.09 12.66 -18.51
CA VAL A 17 -9.43 12.04 -18.52
C VAL A 17 -10.51 13.11 -18.70
N SER A 18 -10.40 14.22 -17.96
CA SER A 18 -11.39 15.32 -17.96
C SER A 18 -11.44 16.08 -19.30
N SER A 19 -10.29 16.27 -19.95
CA SER A 19 -10.17 16.90 -21.28
C SER A 19 -10.61 15.99 -22.43
N ARG A 20 -10.97 14.73 -22.15
CA ARG A 20 -11.29 13.69 -23.15
C ARG A 20 -10.17 13.46 -24.17
N GLU A 21 -8.93 13.76 -23.79
CA GLU A 21 -7.74 13.47 -24.60
C GLU A 21 -7.52 11.96 -24.75
N TRP A 22 -7.97 11.17 -23.77
CA TRP A 22 -7.81 9.72 -23.73
C TRP A 22 -9.13 8.98 -23.96
N LYS A 23 -9.07 7.93 -24.79
CA LYS A 23 -10.10 6.90 -24.83
C LYS A 23 -9.66 5.76 -23.92
N LEU A 24 -10.33 5.62 -22.78
CA LEU A 24 -10.11 4.53 -21.85
C LEU A 24 -10.84 3.28 -22.34
N LEU A 25 -10.25 2.11 -22.10
CA LEU A 25 -10.87 0.81 -22.34
C LEU A 25 -11.84 0.40 -21.21
N ILE A 26 -11.80 1.15 -20.11
CA ILE A 26 -12.66 1.02 -18.94
C ILE A 26 -13.40 2.35 -18.71
N ASP A 27 -14.37 2.32 -17.80
CA ASP A 27 -15.09 3.52 -17.41
C ASP A 27 -14.15 4.56 -16.75
N SER A 28 -14.40 5.84 -16.97
CA SER A 28 -13.55 6.91 -16.42
C SER A 28 -13.63 6.99 -14.90
N ASP A 29 -14.79 6.73 -14.31
CA ASP A 29 -14.96 6.76 -12.85
C ASP A 29 -14.21 5.59 -12.23
N GLU A 30 -14.23 4.41 -12.87
CA GLU A 30 -13.46 3.23 -12.48
C GLU A 30 -11.94 3.50 -12.55
N PHE A 31 -11.46 4.11 -13.63
CA PHE A 31 -10.06 4.52 -13.74
C PHE A 31 -9.66 5.51 -12.64
N LEU A 32 -10.46 6.55 -12.41
CA LEU A 32 -10.19 7.56 -11.40
C LEU A 32 -10.23 6.99 -9.98
N PHE A 33 -11.11 6.00 -9.74
CA PHE A 33 -11.16 5.27 -8.49
C PHE A 33 -9.87 4.47 -8.25
N MET A 34 -9.41 3.68 -9.23
CA MET A 34 -8.16 2.93 -9.13
C MET A 34 -6.94 3.84 -8.94
N LEU A 35 -6.89 4.95 -9.68
CA LEU A 35 -5.82 5.94 -9.56
C LEU A 35 -5.79 6.56 -8.16
N GLY A 36 -6.96 6.86 -7.59
CA GLY A 36 -7.07 7.36 -6.22
C GLY A 36 -6.59 6.37 -5.17
N ARG A 37 -6.77 5.06 -5.38
CA ARG A 37 -6.27 4.04 -4.46
C ARG A 37 -4.74 3.91 -4.51
N GLN A 38 -4.15 3.94 -5.71
CA GLN A 38 -2.69 3.92 -5.89
C GLN A 38 -1.98 5.06 -5.15
N ASP A 39 -2.55 6.26 -5.24
CA ASP A 39 -2.01 7.46 -4.60
C ASP A 39 -1.94 7.36 -3.07
N ARG A 40 -2.90 6.66 -2.44
CA ARG A 40 -2.92 6.45 -0.99
C ARG A 40 -1.68 5.73 -0.47
N ILE A 41 -1.06 4.86 -1.28
CA ILE A 41 0.16 4.15 -0.90
C ILE A 41 1.28 5.17 -0.64
N ALA A 42 1.43 6.16 -1.52
CA ALA A 42 2.44 7.21 -1.36
C ALA A 42 2.10 8.17 -0.20
N ASP A 43 0.83 8.54 -0.03
CA ASP A 43 0.36 9.35 1.11
C ASP A 43 0.78 8.70 2.45
N TYR A 44 0.45 7.41 2.62
CA TYR A 44 0.74 6.70 3.86
C TYR A 44 2.24 6.48 4.07
N ALA A 45 3.00 6.22 3.00
CA ALA A 45 4.46 6.13 3.10
C ALA A 45 5.08 7.47 3.58
N GLN A 46 4.58 8.61 3.11
CA GLN A 46 4.98 9.91 3.65
C GLN A 46 4.57 10.06 5.12
N ASN A 47 3.36 9.63 5.48
CA ASN A 47 2.89 9.70 6.87
C ASN A 47 3.80 8.90 7.82
N VAL A 48 4.31 7.74 7.40
CA VAL A 48 5.32 6.97 8.15
C VAL A 48 6.58 7.80 8.38
N ALA A 49 7.13 8.39 7.32
CA ALA A 49 8.34 9.20 7.39
C ALA A 49 8.16 10.44 8.30
N GLU A 50 7.00 11.09 8.23
CA GLU A 50 6.64 12.19 9.11
C GLU A 50 6.55 11.74 10.58
N GLN A 51 5.86 10.63 10.87
CA GLN A 51 5.77 10.11 12.24
C GLN A 51 7.16 9.82 12.81
N LEU A 52 8.02 9.14 12.06
CA LEU A 52 9.40 8.85 12.48
C LEU A 52 10.22 10.12 12.79
N SER A 53 9.87 11.25 12.18
CA SER A 53 10.57 12.53 12.42
C SER A 53 10.15 13.24 13.71
N PHE A 54 9.00 12.91 14.29
CA PHE A 54 8.44 13.66 15.41
C PHE A 54 9.16 13.38 16.72
N ARG A 55 9.60 12.15 16.95
CA ARG A 55 10.24 11.73 18.19
C ARG A 55 11.08 10.47 17.99
N PRO A 56 12.17 10.29 18.75
CA PRO A 56 12.82 9.00 18.86
C PRO A 56 11.85 7.89 19.27
N LEU A 57 12.01 6.72 18.66
CA LEU A 57 11.26 5.53 19.02
C LEU A 57 11.71 4.98 20.37
N TYR A 58 10.82 4.22 21.01
CA TYR A 58 11.07 3.48 22.25
C TYR A 58 12.44 2.78 22.23
N ASP A 59 13.24 3.03 23.26
CA ASP A 59 14.62 2.57 23.37
C ASP A 59 14.71 1.12 23.85
N ASN A 60 14.31 0.22 22.95
CA ASN A 60 14.35 -1.22 23.15
C ASN A 60 14.75 -1.91 21.85
N ASP A 61 15.85 -2.66 21.88
CA ASP A 61 16.43 -3.26 20.67
C ASP A 61 15.50 -4.28 20.01
N GLU A 62 14.78 -5.07 20.80
CA GLU A 62 13.82 -6.05 20.28
C GLU A 62 12.61 -5.34 19.65
N ALA A 63 12.06 -4.31 20.30
CA ALA A 63 10.97 -3.52 19.72
C ALA A 63 11.38 -2.82 18.42
N ARG A 64 12.61 -2.29 18.34
CA ARG A 64 13.15 -1.68 17.11
C ARG A 64 13.35 -2.70 16.00
N GLN A 65 13.81 -3.91 16.33
CA GLN A 65 13.93 -5.00 15.37
C GLN A 65 12.55 -5.38 14.82
N MET A 66 11.52 -5.43 15.65
CA MET A 66 10.14 -5.71 15.21
C MET A 66 9.57 -4.61 14.30
N VAL A 67 9.95 -3.34 14.50
CA VAL A 67 9.60 -2.24 13.57
C VAL A 67 10.28 -2.46 12.21
N MET A 68 11.52 -2.94 12.19
CA MET A 68 12.21 -3.29 10.93
C MET A 68 11.55 -4.48 10.23
N GLU A 69 11.16 -5.52 10.98
CA GLU A 69 10.40 -6.66 10.43
C GLU A 69 9.06 -6.22 9.83
N MET A 70 8.36 -5.28 10.48
CA MET A 70 7.15 -4.68 9.93
C MET A 70 7.43 -3.92 8.63
N ALA A 71 8.52 -3.13 8.58
CA ALA A 71 8.90 -2.42 7.37
C ALA A 71 9.25 -3.37 6.20
N GLU A 72 9.90 -4.50 6.49
CA GLU A 72 10.19 -5.55 5.50
C GLU A 72 8.91 -6.23 4.99
N ALA A 73 7.95 -6.54 5.88
CA ALA A 73 6.66 -7.09 5.50
C ALA A 73 5.87 -6.13 4.59
N VAL A 74 5.81 -4.84 4.95
CA VAL A 74 5.17 -3.81 4.12
C VAL A 74 5.88 -3.66 2.77
N GLN A 75 7.22 -3.67 2.74
CA GLN A 75 7.97 -3.60 1.49
C GLN A 75 7.66 -4.80 0.58
N LYS A 76 7.50 -6.00 1.14
CA LYS A 76 7.07 -7.18 0.37
C LYS A 76 5.69 -6.96 -0.23
N THR A 77 4.71 -6.46 0.54
CA THR A 77 3.36 -6.17 0.04
C THR A 77 3.38 -5.14 -1.09
N VAL A 78 4.16 -4.07 -0.96
CA VAL A 78 4.35 -3.05 -2.02
C VAL A 78 4.96 -3.68 -3.28
N ALA A 79 5.97 -4.54 -3.15
CA ALA A 79 6.60 -5.19 -4.30
C ALA A 79 5.62 -6.11 -5.06
N VAL A 80 4.81 -6.91 -4.35
CA VAL A 80 3.77 -7.74 -4.97
C VAL A 80 2.70 -6.87 -5.64
N TYR A 81 2.37 -5.72 -5.05
CA TYR A 81 1.47 -4.74 -5.66
C TYR A 81 2.03 -4.15 -6.96
N GLU A 82 3.32 -3.79 -6.99
CA GLU A 82 3.99 -3.32 -8.21
C GLU A 82 3.92 -4.37 -9.32
N ASP A 83 4.16 -5.65 -9.01
CA ASP A 83 4.00 -6.75 -9.95
C ASP A 83 2.55 -6.87 -10.45
N THR A 84 1.57 -6.65 -9.58
CA THR A 84 0.14 -6.65 -9.95
C THR A 84 -0.17 -5.55 -10.99
N VAL A 85 0.39 -4.35 -10.82
CA VAL A 85 0.22 -3.24 -11.77
C VAL A 85 0.88 -3.55 -13.13
N LEU A 86 2.03 -4.23 -13.13
CA LEU A 86 2.66 -4.70 -14.37
C LEU A 86 1.78 -5.71 -15.12
N HIS A 87 1.12 -6.61 -14.41
CA HIS A 87 0.19 -7.57 -15.04
C HIS A 87 -1.09 -6.90 -15.53
N LEU A 88 -1.59 -5.87 -14.84
CA LEU A 88 -2.69 -5.05 -15.36
C LEU A 88 -2.32 -4.38 -16.68
N ARG A 89 -1.10 -3.85 -16.81
CA ARG A 89 -0.59 -3.30 -18.07
C ARG A 89 -0.59 -4.36 -19.18
N ASP A 90 -0.05 -5.55 -18.90
CA ASP A 90 0.07 -6.62 -19.90
C ASP A 90 -1.30 -7.18 -20.32
N LEU A 91 -2.24 -7.27 -19.38
CA LEU A 91 -3.65 -7.58 -19.66
C LEU A 91 -4.27 -6.54 -20.61
N THR A 92 -4.01 -5.26 -20.36
CA THR A 92 -4.51 -4.15 -21.18
C THR A 92 -3.94 -4.21 -22.60
N LEU A 93 -2.64 -4.50 -22.74
CA LEU A 93 -1.97 -4.62 -24.04
C LEU A 93 -2.38 -5.87 -24.83
N SER A 94 -2.73 -6.95 -24.15
CA SER A 94 -3.20 -8.21 -24.77
C SER A 94 -4.69 -8.23 -25.11
N GLY A 95 -5.45 -7.20 -24.74
CA GLY A 95 -6.87 -7.07 -25.06
C GLY A 95 -7.79 -7.86 -24.13
N TYR A 96 -7.48 -7.91 -22.83
CA TYR A 96 -8.32 -8.53 -21.79
C TYR A 96 -8.59 -10.02 -21.98
N THR A 97 -7.55 -10.79 -22.35
CA THR A 97 -7.68 -12.25 -22.51
C THR A 97 -8.11 -12.93 -21.21
N LYS A 98 -8.81 -14.07 -21.33
CA LYS A 98 -9.22 -14.88 -20.17
C LYS A 98 -8.02 -15.27 -19.30
N THR A 99 -6.93 -15.74 -19.90
CA THR A 99 -5.71 -16.13 -19.19
C THR A 99 -5.09 -14.96 -18.45
N GLY A 100 -4.99 -13.77 -19.07
CA GLY A 100 -4.45 -12.60 -18.39
C GLY A 100 -5.31 -12.13 -17.21
N ARG A 101 -6.65 -12.30 -17.26
CA ARG A 101 -7.53 -12.02 -16.12
C ARG A 101 -7.34 -13.03 -14.98
N GLU A 102 -7.16 -14.31 -15.30
CA GLU A 102 -6.83 -15.35 -14.32
C GLU A 102 -5.47 -15.10 -13.66
N GLU A 103 -4.48 -14.59 -14.41
CA GLU A 103 -3.18 -14.18 -13.88
C GLU A 103 -3.31 -12.95 -12.98
N LEU A 104 -4.00 -11.90 -13.43
CA LEU A 104 -4.23 -10.70 -12.62
C LEU A 104 -4.93 -11.03 -11.29
N LEU A 105 -5.91 -11.94 -11.30
CA LEU A 105 -6.58 -12.40 -10.08
C LEU A 105 -5.61 -13.05 -9.09
N LYS A 106 -4.65 -13.85 -9.56
CA LYS A 106 -3.65 -14.48 -8.69
C LYS A 106 -2.78 -13.44 -8.01
N TYR A 107 -2.33 -12.42 -8.75
CA TYR A 107 -1.55 -11.33 -8.18
C TYR A 107 -2.34 -10.53 -7.14
N VAL A 108 -3.63 -10.24 -7.39
CA VAL A 108 -4.50 -9.62 -6.38
C VAL A 108 -4.58 -10.48 -5.12
N GLN A 109 -4.73 -11.81 -5.26
CA GLN A 109 -4.74 -12.72 -4.11
C GLN A 109 -3.39 -12.76 -3.37
N GLU A 110 -2.27 -12.64 -4.08
CA GLU A 110 -0.94 -12.58 -3.49
C GLU A 110 -0.73 -11.28 -2.69
N VAL A 111 -1.24 -10.14 -3.17
CA VAL A 111 -1.24 -8.89 -2.38
C VAL A 111 -2.04 -9.06 -1.10
N ASN A 112 -3.24 -9.63 -1.17
CA ASN A 112 -4.09 -9.83 0.01
C ASN A 112 -3.45 -10.80 1.02
N LEU A 113 -2.69 -11.80 0.54
CA LEU A 113 -1.94 -12.68 1.42
C LEU A 113 -0.77 -11.95 2.09
N ALA A 114 -0.06 -11.10 1.35
CA ALA A 114 1.07 -10.33 1.88
C ALA A 114 0.64 -9.26 2.89
N GLU A 115 -0.50 -8.59 2.66
CA GLU A 115 -1.12 -7.69 3.64
C GLU A 115 -1.49 -8.44 4.92
N HIS A 116 -2.13 -9.61 4.81
CA HIS A 116 -2.45 -10.41 5.99
C HIS A 116 -1.20 -10.87 6.78
N GLU A 117 -0.10 -11.15 6.08
CA GLU A 117 1.17 -11.43 6.75
C GLU A 117 1.72 -10.19 7.48
N ALA A 118 1.57 -8.98 6.92
CA ALA A 118 1.94 -7.72 7.56
C ALA A 118 1.10 -7.41 8.80
N ASP A 119 -0.22 -7.62 8.76
CA ASP A 119 -1.14 -7.53 9.91
C ASP A 119 -0.63 -8.37 11.10
N LEU A 120 -0.20 -9.61 10.84
CA LEU A 120 0.29 -10.51 11.87
C LEU A 120 1.60 -10.00 12.49
N VAL A 121 2.47 -9.41 11.68
CA VAL A 121 3.72 -8.78 12.15
C VAL A 121 3.41 -7.54 13.00
N GLU A 122 2.48 -6.69 12.57
CA GLU A 122 2.03 -5.50 13.31
C GLU A 122 1.47 -5.87 14.69
N SER A 123 0.55 -6.83 14.72
CA SER A 123 -0.08 -7.33 15.95
C SER A 123 0.96 -7.86 16.96
N ASN A 124 1.94 -8.63 16.48
CA ASN A 124 3.03 -9.14 17.31
C ASN A 124 3.90 -8.00 17.88
N ALA A 125 4.30 -7.05 17.02
CA ALA A 125 5.12 -5.90 17.40
C ALA A 125 4.40 -4.99 18.39
N ALA A 126 3.13 -4.66 18.14
CA ALA A 126 2.29 -3.88 19.04
C ALA A 126 2.18 -4.55 20.41
N GLY A 127 1.91 -5.86 20.45
CA GLY A 127 1.84 -6.63 21.70
C GLY A 127 3.14 -6.59 22.50
N PHE A 128 4.30 -6.62 21.83
CA PHE A 128 5.60 -6.49 22.48
C PHE A 128 5.83 -5.08 23.06
N VAL A 129 5.54 -4.04 22.26
CA VAL A 129 5.69 -2.63 22.65
C VAL A 129 4.83 -2.30 23.87
N PHE A 130 3.56 -2.73 23.88
CA PHE A 130 2.67 -2.47 25.02
C PHE A 130 3.06 -3.25 26.29
N ARG A 131 3.60 -4.46 26.15
CA ARG A 131 4.03 -5.27 27.30
C ARG A 131 5.29 -4.73 27.98
N THR A 132 6.22 -4.17 27.20
CA THR A 132 7.55 -3.79 27.69
C THR A 132 7.72 -2.29 27.88
N GLY A 133 6.95 -1.46 27.18
CA GLY A 133 7.11 -0.01 27.13
C GLY A 133 6.54 0.77 28.30
N GLY A 134 6.24 0.14 29.44
CA GLY A 134 5.61 0.82 30.58
C GLY A 134 6.43 1.98 31.15
N ASP A 135 7.75 1.80 31.23
CA ASP A 135 8.68 2.81 31.77
C ASP A 135 8.95 3.98 30.80
N ASP A 136 8.62 3.82 29.51
CA ASP A 136 8.68 4.87 28.48
C ASP A 136 7.39 4.88 27.63
N ALA A 137 6.26 5.01 28.33
CA ALA A 137 4.93 4.86 27.73
C ALA A 137 4.68 5.82 26.55
N LEU A 138 5.25 7.03 26.58
CA LEU A 138 5.10 7.98 25.48
C LEU A 138 5.83 7.51 24.22
N ALA A 139 7.07 7.03 24.34
CA ALA A 139 7.81 6.53 23.19
C ALA A 139 7.23 5.18 22.70
N ALA A 140 6.71 4.35 23.60
CA ALA A 140 6.03 3.10 23.26
C ALA A 140 4.75 3.36 22.44
N VAL A 141 3.89 4.28 22.89
CA VAL A 141 2.69 4.67 22.13
C VAL A 141 3.06 5.32 20.79
N HIS A 142 4.14 6.10 20.75
CA HIS A 142 4.63 6.65 19.48
C HIS A 142 5.08 5.56 18.51
N MET A 143 5.86 4.58 18.98
CA MET A 143 6.29 3.44 18.18
C MET A 143 5.11 2.60 17.69
N TYR A 144 4.09 2.37 18.54
CA TYR A 144 2.86 1.73 18.10
C TYR A 144 2.17 2.49 16.96
N ARG A 145 2.09 3.83 17.03
CA ARG A 145 1.56 4.63 15.91
C ARG A 145 2.38 4.48 14.63
N VAL A 146 3.70 4.32 14.73
CA VAL A 146 4.53 4.04 13.55
C VAL A 146 4.19 2.69 12.94
N LEU A 147 4.01 1.64 13.76
CA LEU A 147 3.57 0.33 13.30
C LEU A 147 2.22 0.41 12.57
N GLN A 148 1.25 1.13 13.13
CA GLN A 148 -0.06 1.35 12.48
C GLN A 148 0.06 2.10 11.15
N ARG A 149 0.97 3.07 11.04
CA ARG A 149 1.18 3.79 9.76
C ARG A 149 1.88 2.94 8.71
N LEU A 150 2.75 2.03 9.14
CA LEU A 150 3.34 1.04 8.24
C LEU A 150 2.24 0.10 7.72
N ASP A 151 1.35 -0.35 8.60
CA ASP A 151 0.20 -1.18 8.25
C ASP A 151 -0.75 -0.49 7.25
N ASP A 152 -1.06 0.79 7.46
CA ASP A 152 -1.86 1.60 6.51
C ASP A 152 -1.31 1.55 5.07
N VAL A 153 0.01 1.40 4.87
CA VAL A 153 0.63 1.26 3.54
C VAL A 153 0.30 -0.10 2.92
N ALA A 154 0.39 -1.19 3.70
CA ALA A 154 0.04 -2.53 3.24
C ALA A 154 -1.46 -2.62 2.90
N ASN A 155 -2.30 -2.06 3.76
CA ASN A 155 -3.75 -1.96 3.54
C ASN A 155 -4.08 -1.18 2.27
N ALA A 156 -3.38 -0.07 2.01
CA ALA A 156 -3.57 0.68 0.77
C ALA A 156 -3.18 -0.12 -0.48
N CYS A 157 -2.17 -0.99 -0.40
CA CYS A 157 -1.83 -1.90 -1.49
C CYS A 157 -2.95 -2.92 -1.74
N GLU A 158 -3.50 -3.51 -0.68
CA GLU A 158 -4.63 -4.44 -0.74
C GLU A 158 -5.87 -3.79 -1.36
N GLU A 159 -6.27 -2.62 -0.86
CA GLU A 159 -7.39 -1.85 -1.40
C GLU A 159 -7.17 -1.48 -2.89
N ALA A 160 -5.94 -1.11 -3.26
CA ALA A 160 -5.60 -0.75 -4.63
C ALA A 160 -5.58 -1.96 -5.57
N ALA A 161 -5.17 -3.14 -5.11
CA ALA A 161 -5.23 -4.39 -5.87
C ALA A 161 -6.67 -4.86 -6.03
N ASN A 162 -7.47 -4.83 -4.96
CA ASN A 162 -8.87 -5.20 -4.96
C ASN A 162 -9.73 -4.30 -5.89
N ALA A 163 -9.28 -3.07 -6.15
CA ALA A 163 -9.90 -2.20 -7.15
C ALA A 163 -9.82 -2.74 -8.59
N PHE A 164 -8.99 -3.76 -8.87
CA PHE A 164 -8.89 -4.42 -10.17
C PHE A 164 -9.90 -5.57 -10.36
N LEU A 165 -10.58 -6.02 -9.30
CA LEU A 165 -11.52 -7.13 -9.37
C LEU A 165 -12.65 -6.95 -10.41
N PRO A 166 -13.23 -5.75 -10.64
CA PRO A 166 -14.21 -5.59 -11.70
C PRO A 166 -13.65 -5.94 -13.08
N ILE A 167 -12.38 -5.63 -13.37
CA ILE A 167 -11.71 -6.00 -14.63
C ILE A 167 -11.57 -7.52 -14.77
N VAL A 168 -11.29 -8.21 -13.66
CA VAL A 168 -11.14 -9.67 -13.61
C VAL A 168 -12.47 -10.38 -13.91
N PHE A 169 -13.58 -9.90 -13.33
CA PHE A 169 -14.89 -10.56 -13.41
C PHE A 169 -15.80 -10.07 -14.54
N ASN A 170 -15.37 -9.09 -15.33
CA ASN A 170 -16.10 -8.58 -16.51
C ASN A 170 -16.04 -9.54 -17.70
#